data_AF-A0A7V6INE5-F1
#
_entry.id   AF-A0A7V6INE5-F1
#
_cell.length_a   1.000
_cell.length_b   1.000
_cell.length_c   1.000
_cell.angle_alpha   90.00
_cell.angle_beta   90.00
_cell.angle_gamma   90.00
#
_symmetry.space_group_name_H-M   'P 1'
#
loop_
_entity.id
_entity.type
_entity.pdbx_description
1 polymer ?
#
loop_
_entity_poly.entity_id
_entity_poly.type
_entity_poly.pdbx_seq_one_letter_code
_entity_poly.pdbx_strand_id
1 'polypeptide(L)'
;MAKIINVVKSPIQGKIGTLNRSSGYEYRDFWYTNSKGEKIHVVGWHKALDITTLGTVVAFAKGKVLAVTKNVTGQTTNPSGGNSVLLEHANGDRTLYCHLDYGSIPDNIYVGAIIEEGQVLGTDVKKTTGNSTGLHLHFAIYIKSQGDYVDPTPYLQGTKTLKPYGYVEQKPTSSLDKEFKIGDVVIFNGTLYRDSYGNGAGQSRTNYKGKITHKNTNGSKPYHIDDLGWVSANDIKAITVNPNEIIYTVKKSDTLSAIAQKYGTTWQKIYNDNKSIIGNNPNLIKPGQRLVIKR
;
A
#
# COMPACT_ATOMS: atom_id res chain seq x y z
N MET A 1 -25.95 -13.76 0.80
CA MET A 1 -25.05 -12.68 1.22
C MET A 1 -24.01 -12.47 0.15
N ALA A 2 -23.76 -11.20 -0.22
CA ALA A 2 -22.72 -10.86 -1.17
C ALA A 2 -21.32 -11.07 -0.54
N LYS A 3 -20.31 -11.25 -1.38
CA LYS A 3 -18.94 -11.54 -0.95
C LYS A 3 -17.96 -10.57 -1.59
N ILE A 4 -16.91 -10.25 -0.84
CA ILE A 4 -15.70 -9.59 -1.32
C ILE A 4 -14.63 -10.68 -1.39
N ILE A 5 -14.13 -10.95 -2.59
CA ILE A 5 -13.12 -11.98 -2.85
C ILE A 5 -11.73 -11.35 -2.99
N ASN A 6 -10.70 -12.19 -2.88
CA ASN A 6 -9.29 -11.81 -3.00
C ASN A 6 -8.87 -10.71 -2.02
N VAL A 7 -9.43 -10.74 -0.81
CA VAL A 7 -9.08 -9.80 0.25
C VAL A 7 -7.67 -10.12 0.75
N VAL A 8 -6.73 -9.19 0.59
CA VAL A 8 -5.34 -9.31 1.06
C VAL A 8 -5.10 -8.48 2.31
N LYS A 9 -5.98 -7.50 2.58
CA LYS A 9 -5.95 -6.64 3.76
C LYS A 9 -7.36 -6.40 4.25
N SER A 10 -7.57 -6.44 5.57
CA SER A 10 -8.91 -6.41 6.15
C SER A 10 -8.97 -5.57 7.41
N PRO A 11 -10.07 -4.82 7.64
CA PRO A 11 -10.34 -4.15 8.91
C PRO A 11 -10.82 -5.14 9.99
N ILE A 12 -10.96 -6.44 9.67
CA ILE A 12 -11.30 -7.50 10.63
C ILE A 12 -10.07 -8.39 10.83
N GLN A 13 -9.60 -8.47 12.08
CA GLN A 13 -8.34 -9.10 12.45
C GLN A 13 -8.21 -10.53 11.90
N GLY A 14 -7.15 -10.78 11.13
CA GLY A 14 -6.82 -12.10 10.59
C GLY A 14 -7.78 -12.62 9.51
N LYS A 15 -8.76 -11.84 9.05
CA LYS A 15 -9.72 -12.28 8.01
C LYS A 15 -9.24 -11.85 6.62
N ILE A 16 -8.74 -12.81 5.85
CA ILE A 16 -8.27 -12.62 4.47
C ILE A 16 -8.98 -13.60 3.52
N GLY A 17 -8.75 -13.45 2.21
CA GLY A 17 -9.35 -14.25 1.17
C GLY A 17 -10.76 -13.81 0.83
N THR A 18 -11.74 -14.13 1.68
CA THR A 18 -13.15 -13.80 1.44
C THR A 18 -13.79 -13.16 2.67
N LEU A 19 -14.48 -12.04 2.46
CA LEU A 19 -15.37 -11.41 3.44
C LEU A 19 -16.82 -11.45 2.94
N ASN A 20 -17.76 -11.79 3.81
CA ASN A 20 -19.18 -11.55 3.59
C ASN A 20 -19.54 -10.08 3.83
N ARG A 21 -20.48 -9.56 3.04
CA ARG A 21 -21.06 -8.23 3.19
C ARG A 21 -22.58 -8.26 2.99
N SER A 22 -23.28 -7.32 3.63
CA SER A 22 -24.71 -7.07 3.42
C SER A 22 -24.92 -6.02 2.34
N SER A 23 -24.06 -5.00 2.25
CA SER A 23 -24.16 -3.94 1.23
C SER A 23 -22.80 -3.43 0.76
N GLY A 24 -22.72 -2.98 -0.49
CA GLY A 24 -21.53 -2.42 -1.14
C GLY A 24 -21.50 -0.89 -1.17
N TYR A 25 -20.48 -0.33 -1.84
CA TYR A 25 -20.48 1.08 -2.26
C TYR A 25 -21.38 1.21 -3.50
N GLU A 26 -22.68 1.42 -3.28
CA GLU A 26 -23.70 1.31 -4.32
C GLU A 26 -24.95 2.13 -3.98
N TYR A 27 -25.78 2.39 -4.99
CA TYR A 27 -27.11 2.95 -4.75
C TYR A 27 -28.02 1.88 -4.13
N ARG A 28 -28.75 2.25 -3.08
CA ARG A 28 -29.68 1.36 -2.37
C ARG A 28 -31.09 1.89 -2.48
N ASP A 29 -32.02 0.96 -2.69
CA ASP A 29 -33.46 1.21 -2.65
C ASP A 29 -34.14 -0.07 -2.13
N PHE A 30 -34.43 -0.11 -0.83
CA PHE A 30 -35.06 -1.27 -0.19
C PHE A 30 -35.83 -0.91 1.07
N TRP A 31 -36.75 -1.80 1.47
CA TRP A 31 -37.52 -1.69 2.71
C TRP A 31 -37.05 -2.70 3.76
N TYR A 32 -37.09 -2.33 5.04
CA TYR A 32 -36.90 -3.26 6.15
C TYR A 32 -37.82 -2.93 7.33
N THR A 33 -38.01 -3.87 8.25
CA THR A 33 -38.75 -3.66 9.50
C THR A 33 -37.78 -3.52 10.66
N ASN A 34 -37.87 -2.41 11.41
CA ASN A 34 -36.98 -2.17 12.54
C ASN A 34 -37.43 -2.96 13.79
N SER A 35 -36.64 -2.85 14.87
CA SER A 35 -36.92 -3.52 16.15
C SER A 35 -38.21 -3.10 16.85
N LYS A 36 -38.83 -1.98 16.44
CA LYS A 36 -40.13 -1.50 16.92
C LYS A 36 -41.30 -1.96 16.04
N GLY A 37 -41.03 -2.72 14.97
CA GLY A 37 -42.05 -3.17 14.01
C GLY A 37 -42.37 -2.15 12.91
N GLU A 38 -41.66 -1.02 12.83
CA GLU A 38 -41.91 0.03 11.85
C GLU A 38 -41.28 -0.34 10.49
N LYS A 39 -41.98 -0.10 9.39
CA LYS A 39 -41.44 -0.25 8.03
C LYS A 39 -40.63 0.99 7.65
N ILE A 40 -39.36 0.80 7.34
CA ILE A 40 -38.42 1.85 6.98
C ILE A 40 -37.99 1.66 5.53
N HIS A 41 -38.01 2.74 4.75
CA HIS A 41 -37.48 2.79 3.38
C HIS A 41 -36.08 3.38 3.39
N VAL A 42 -35.11 2.66 2.83
CA VAL A 42 -33.74 3.13 2.65
C VAL A 42 -33.53 3.40 1.17
N VAL A 43 -33.40 4.68 0.83
CA VAL A 43 -33.09 5.14 -0.52
C VAL A 43 -31.87 6.05 -0.49
N GLY A 44 -30.91 5.80 -1.39
CA GLY A 44 -29.74 6.68 -1.57
C GLY A 44 -28.42 5.95 -1.73
N TRP A 45 -27.37 6.73 -1.98
CA TRP A 45 -26.03 6.19 -2.21
C TRP A 45 -25.37 5.76 -0.91
N HIS A 46 -24.95 4.50 -0.85
CA HIS A 46 -24.14 4.00 0.24
C HIS A 46 -22.66 4.26 -0.02
N LYS A 47 -22.04 5.07 0.84
CA LYS A 47 -20.66 5.53 0.68
C LYS A 47 -19.63 4.68 1.45
N ALA A 48 -19.92 3.40 1.65
CA ALA A 48 -19.12 2.50 2.46
C ALA A 48 -19.33 1.02 2.08
N LEU A 49 -18.71 0.10 2.83
CA LEU A 49 -19.03 -1.33 2.83
C LEU A 49 -19.62 -1.72 4.19
N ASP A 50 -20.73 -2.45 4.16
CA ASP A 50 -21.29 -3.08 5.36
C ASP A 50 -20.81 -4.53 5.41
N ILE A 51 -19.70 -4.77 6.10
CA ILE A 51 -19.01 -6.06 6.21
C ILE A 51 -19.67 -6.89 7.32
N THR A 52 -20.20 -8.07 6.96
CA THR A 52 -20.87 -9.00 7.90
C THR A 52 -19.96 -10.14 8.34
N THR A 53 -18.68 -10.09 7.98
CA THR A 53 -17.66 -10.95 8.57
C THR A 53 -17.26 -10.37 9.91
N LEU A 54 -17.91 -10.81 10.97
CA LEU A 54 -17.73 -10.25 12.31
C LEU A 54 -16.39 -10.66 12.93
N GLY A 55 -15.88 -9.85 13.85
CA GLY A 55 -14.69 -10.15 14.63
C GLY A 55 -14.13 -8.95 15.40
N THR A 56 -12.82 -9.01 15.63
CA THR A 56 -12.07 -7.89 16.19
C THR A 56 -11.78 -6.90 15.07
N VAL A 57 -12.24 -5.65 15.24
CA VAL A 57 -11.99 -4.57 14.29
C VAL A 57 -10.62 -3.97 14.57
N VAL A 58 -9.82 -3.79 13.53
CA VAL A 58 -8.46 -3.26 13.61
C VAL A 58 -8.26 -2.09 12.64
N ALA A 59 -7.33 -1.20 12.97
CA ALA A 59 -6.98 -0.08 12.11
C ALA A 59 -6.42 -0.59 10.77
N PHE A 60 -7.07 -0.19 9.68
CA PHE A 60 -6.71 -0.62 8.33
C PHE A 60 -5.36 -0.05 7.86
N ALA A 61 -4.93 1.08 8.41
CA ALA A 61 -3.62 1.68 8.22
C ALA A 61 -3.29 2.54 9.44
N LYS A 62 -2.01 2.85 9.66
CA LYS A 62 -1.60 3.78 10.72
C LYS A 62 -2.34 5.11 10.56
N GLY A 63 -2.93 5.61 11.64
CA GLY A 63 -3.82 6.76 11.62
C GLY A 63 -3.76 7.60 12.90
N LYS A 64 -4.11 8.87 12.80
CA LYS A 64 -4.42 9.73 13.95
C LYS A 64 -5.93 9.79 14.16
N VAL A 65 -6.40 9.58 15.37
CA VAL A 65 -7.84 9.67 15.69
C VAL A 65 -8.32 11.11 15.53
N LEU A 66 -9.22 11.37 14.59
CA LEU A 66 -9.89 12.68 14.46
C LEU A 66 -11.17 12.75 15.27
N ALA A 67 -11.92 11.66 15.33
CA ALA A 67 -13.15 11.57 16.10
C ALA A 67 -13.30 10.16 16.65
N VAL A 68 -13.89 10.07 17.84
CA VAL A 68 -14.28 8.80 18.46
C VAL A 68 -15.57 8.99 19.22
N THR A 69 -16.52 8.10 19.01
CA THR A 69 -17.79 8.04 19.74
C THR A 69 -17.83 6.75 20.54
N LYS A 70 -18.04 6.85 21.85
CA LYS A 70 -18.16 5.72 22.77
C LYS A 70 -19.49 5.77 23.51
N ASN A 71 -19.82 4.69 24.21
CA ASN A 71 -20.94 4.58 25.13
C ASN A 71 -22.34 4.68 24.50
N VAL A 72 -22.46 4.53 23.18
CA VAL A 72 -23.77 4.37 22.53
C VAL A 72 -24.30 2.98 22.83
N THR A 73 -25.44 2.92 23.50
CA THR A 73 -26.12 1.68 23.85
C THR A 73 -27.23 1.38 22.85
N GLY A 74 -26.99 0.43 21.95
CA GLY A 74 -28.02 -0.15 21.09
C GLY A 74 -28.34 0.64 19.81
N GLN A 75 -29.38 0.15 19.13
CA GLN A 75 -29.85 0.63 17.83
C GLN A 75 -30.73 1.88 17.97
N THR A 76 -30.65 2.78 16.99
CA THR A 76 -31.48 3.99 16.89
C THR A 76 -31.95 4.17 15.43
N THR A 77 -33.06 4.87 15.23
CA THR A 77 -33.54 5.26 13.90
C THR A 77 -32.97 6.60 13.42
N ASN A 78 -32.40 7.41 14.33
CA ASN A 78 -31.72 8.65 13.99
C ASN A 78 -30.39 8.36 13.28
N PRO A 79 -30.06 9.05 12.17
CA PRO A 79 -28.80 8.88 11.45
C PRO A 79 -27.59 8.99 12.40
N SER A 80 -26.92 7.86 12.64
CA SER A 80 -25.78 7.78 13.56
C SER A 80 -24.91 6.58 13.23
N GLY A 81 -23.58 6.78 13.26
CA GLY A 81 -22.59 5.72 13.14
C GLY A 81 -22.43 4.85 14.40
N GLY A 82 -23.19 5.12 15.47
CA GLY A 82 -23.05 4.41 16.74
C GLY A 82 -21.70 4.64 17.39
N ASN A 83 -21.18 3.62 18.08
CA ASN A 83 -19.79 3.66 18.53
C ASN A 83 -18.88 3.57 17.31
N SER A 84 -17.96 4.52 17.19
CA SER A 84 -17.20 4.69 15.97
C SER A 84 -15.83 5.31 16.21
N VAL A 85 -14.92 5.04 15.27
CA VAL A 85 -13.58 5.64 15.22
C VAL A 85 -13.35 6.20 13.82
N LEU A 86 -12.91 7.46 13.74
CA LEU A 86 -12.46 8.10 12.51
C LEU A 86 -10.95 8.32 12.60
N LEU A 87 -10.20 7.70 11.68
CA LEU A 87 -8.76 7.86 11.58
C LEU A 87 -8.41 8.73 10.37
N GLU A 88 -7.52 9.70 10.55
CA GLU A 88 -6.84 10.42 9.48
C GLU A 88 -5.47 9.80 9.22
N HIS A 89 -5.13 9.71 7.95
CA HIS A 89 -3.89 9.17 7.41
C HIS A 89 -3.08 10.28 6.73
N ALA A 90 -2.03 9.93 5.98
CA ALA A 90 -1.33 10.95 5.19
C ALA A 90 -2.25 11.56 4.13
N ASN A 91 -1.87 12.76 3.68
CA ASN A 91 -2.61 13.59 2.73
C ASN A 91 -4.03 14.00 3.20
N GLY A 92 -4.41 13.69 4.45
CA GLY A 92 -5.74 13.94 4.98
C GLY A 92 -6.79 12.92 4.52
N ASP A 93 -6.38 11.78 3.96
CA ASP A 93 -7.26 10.64 3.68
C ASP A 93 -7.75 10.03 5.00
N ARG A 94 -8.93 9.40 5.02
CA ARG A 94 -9.55 8.93 6.27
C ARG A 94 -10.18 7.55 6.14
N THR A 95 -10.18 6.81 7.24
CA THR A 95 -10.98 5.59 7.40
C THR A 95 -11.97 5.75 8.55
N LEU A 96 -13.21 5.29 8.34
CA LEU A 96 -14.28 5.33 9.32
C LEU A 96 -14.74 3.90 9.65
N TYR A 97 -14.86 3.61 10.94
CA TYR A 97 -15.31 2.33 11.48
C TYR A 97 -16.51 2.62 12.37
N CYS A 98 -17.70 2.13 11.99
CA CYS A 98 -18.96 2.40 12.68
C CYS A 98 -19.62 1.13 13.20
N HIS A 99 -20.62 1.33 14.07
CA HIS A 99 -21.47 0.30 14.66
C HIS A 99 -20.73 -0.68 15.59
N LEU A 100 -19.63 -0.24 16.19
CA LEU A 100 -18.85 -1.06 17.14
C LEU A 100 -19.67 -1.38 18.40
N ASP A 101 -19.32 -2.50 19.03
CA ASP A 101 -19.95 -2.97 20.26
C ASP A 101 -19.76 -1.95 21.39
N TYR A 102 -20.79 -1.77 22.22
CA TYR A 102 -20.70 -0.97 23.44
C TYR A 102 -19.57 -1.47 24.35
N GLY A 103 -18.73 -0.54 24.82
CA GLY A 103 -17.60 -0.84 25.71
C GLY A 103 -16.44 -1.59 25.06
N SER A 104 -16.44 -1.78 23.73
CA SER A 104 -15.35 -2.50 23.05
C SER A 104 -14.18 -1.62 22.64
N ILE A 105 -14.38 -0.31 22.47
CA ILE A 105 -13.35 0.63 22.03
C ILE A 105 -12.37 0.89 23.19
N PRO A 106 -11.08 0.50 23.07
CA PRO A 106 -10.10 0.67 24.14
C PRO A 106 -9.93 2.12 24.62
N ASP A 107 -9.55 2.31 25.89
CA ASP A 107 -9.41 3.63 26.51
C ASP A 107 -8.29 4.49 25.90
N ASN A 108 -7.25 3.85 25.37
CA ASN A 108 -6.16 4.54 24.66
C ASN A 108 -6.57 5.09 23.28
N ILE A 109 -7.82 4.89 22.86
CA ILE A 109 -8.39 5.53 21.67
C ILE A 109 -9.16 6.78 22.10
N TYR A 110 -8.51 7.93 21.91
CA TYR A 110 -9.04 9.27 22.15
C TYR A 110 -8.62 10.21 21.00
N VAL A 111 -9.31 11.33 20.83
CA VAL A 111 -9.00 12.31 19.78
C VAL A 111 -7.52 12.75 19.89
N GLY A 112 -6.78 12.61 18.80
CA GLY A 112 -5.35 12.90 18.72
C GLY A 112 -4.42 11.70 18.94
N ALA A 113 -4.92 10.57 19.43
CA ALA A 113 -4.13 9.35 19.59
C ALA A 113 -3.61 8.84 18.23
N ILE A 114 -2.39 8.30 18.23
CA ILE A 114 -1.81 7.60 17.07
C ILE A 114 -2.07 6.12 17.23
N ILE A 115 -2.67 5.53 16.20
CA ILE A 115 -3.05 4.13 16.14
C ILE A 115 -2.23 3.47 15.05
N GLU A 116 -1.50 2.41 15.38
CA GLU A 116 -0.72 1.65 14.40
C GLU A 116 -1.63 0.77 13.53
N GLU A 117 -1.16 0.43 12.34
CA GLU A 117 -1.86 -0.55 11.50
C GLU A 117 -2.02 -1.88 12.23
N GLY A 118 -3.23 -2.47 12.16
CA GLY A 118 -3.54 -3.72 12.84
C GLY A 118 -3.84 -3.57 14.34
N GLN A 119 -3.69 -2.38 14.92
CA GLN A 119 -4.09 -2.14 16.31
C GLN A 119 -5.61 -2.23 16.45
N VAL A 120 -6.06 -2.83 17.56
CA VAL A 120 -7.48 -3.05 17.86
C VAL A 120 -8.22 -1.72 18.06
N LEU A 121 -9.38 -1.59 17.41
CA LEU A 121 -10.30 -0.45 17.50
C LEU A 121 -11.58 -0.80 18.28
N GLY A 122 -11.94 -2.08 18.37
CA GLY A 122 -13.14 -2.57 19.03
C GLY A 122 -13.58 -3.91 18.45
N THR A 123 -14.84 -4.28 18.68
CA THR A 123 -15.46 -5.50 18.12
C THR A 123 -16.83 -5.17 17.52
N ASP A 124 -17.36 -6.03 16.64
CA ASP A 124 -18.69 -5.91 16.03
C ASP A 124 -19.53 -7.20 16.19
N VAL A 125 -19.26 -7.98 17.25
CA VAL A 125 -19.74 -9.36 17.40
C VAL A 125 -20.92 -9.51 18.36
N LYS A 126 -21.19 -8.54 19.24
CA LYS A 126 -22.20 -8.69 20.31
C LYS A 126 -23.52 -8.01 19.98
N LYS A 127 -23.47 -6.72 19.67
CA LYS A 127 -24.65 -5.87 19.45
C LYS A 127 -24.31 -4.76 18.46
N THR A 128 -25.26 -4.45 17.59
CA THR A 128 -25.14 -3.27 16.75
C THR A 128 -25.47 -2.00 17.53
N THR A 129 -24.82 -0.89 17.18
CA THR A 129 -25.05 0.42 17.78
C THR A 129 -25.29 1.49 16.72
N GLY A 130 -26.09 2.52 17.03
CA GLY A 130 -26.44 3.55 16.04
C GLY A 130 -27.52 3.11 15.05
N ASN A 131 -27.57 3.76 13.88
CA ASN A 131 -28.54 3.44 12.83
C ASN A 131 -28.03 2.32 11.94
N SER A 132 -28.17 1.10 12.44
CA SER A 132 -27.71 -0.12 11.76
C SER A 132 -28.74 -1.22 11.93
N THR A 133 -29.05 -1.95 10.86
CA THR A 133 -30.12 -2.96 10.80
C THR A 133 -29.72 -4.32 11.38
N GLY A 134 -28.45 -4.52 11.71
CA GLY A 134 -27.94 -5.79 12.23
C GLY A 134 -26.43 -5.75 12.44
N LEU A 135 -25.84 -6.86 12.91
CA LEU A 135 -24.40 -6.95 13.15
C LEU A 135 -23.62 -6.82 11.83
N HIS A 136 -22.83 -5.76 11.73
CA HIS A 136 -21.86 -5.53 10.67
C HIS A 136 -20.90 -4.40 11.08
N LEU A 137 -19.72 -4.39 10.46
CA LEU A 137 -18.86 -3.22 10.41
C LEU A 137 -19.24 -2.37 9.21
N HIS A 138 -19.63 -1.11 9.45
CA HIS A 138 -19.68 -0.11 8.38
C HIS A 138 -18.30 0.53 8.22
N PHE A 139 -17.62 0.19 7.12
CA PHE A 139 -16.26 0.60 6.82
C PHE A 139 -16.23 1.53 5.60
N ALA A 140 -15.81 2.78 5.81
CA ALA A 140 -15.74 3.79 4.75
C ALA A 140 -14.32 4.33 4.58
N ILE A 141 -13.97 4.70 3.35
CA ILE A 141 -12.71 5.37 3.01
C ILE A 141 -13.04 6.71 2.36
N TYR A 142 -12.47 7.79 2.88
CA TYR A 142 -12.56 9.14 2.32
C TYR A 142 -11.20 9.54 1.74
N ILE A 143 -11.18 10.05 0.51
CA ILE A 143 -9.95 10.50 -0.16
C ILE A 143 -10.01 12.02 -0.33
N LYS A 144 -9.12 12.73 0.36
CA LYS A 144 -9.20 14.20 0.43
C LYS A 144 -8.99 14.85 -0.93
N SER A 145 -8.11 14.29 -1.76
CA SER A 145 -7.86 14.81 -3.11
C SER A 145 -9.06 14.62 -4.05
N GLN A 146 -9.97 13.69 -3.75
CA GLN A 146 -11.22 13.50 -4.50
C GLN A 146 -12.40 14.24 -3.87
N GLY A 147 -12.26 14.70 -2.63
CA GLY A 147 -13.31 15.40 -1.91
C GLY A 147 -14.48 14.50 -1.48
N ASP A 148 -14.42 13.18 -1.69
CA ASP A 148 -15.52 12.25 -1.43
C ASP A 148 -15.03 10.89 -0.88
N TYR A 149 -16.00 10.12 -0.40
CA TYR A 149 -15.84 8.71 -0.10
C TYR A 149 -15.70 7.88 -1.37
N VAL A 150 -14.95 6.78 -1.28
CA VAL A 150 -14.66 5.89 -2.41
C VAL A 150 -14.99 4.45 -2.04
N ASP A 151 -15.16 3.59 -3.05
CA ASP A 151 -15.29 2.15 -2.85
C ASP A 151 -14.04 1.60 -2.13
N PRO A 152 -14.18 1.00 -0.93
CA PRO A 152 -13.08 0.37 -0.21
C PRO A 152 -12.58 -0.95 -0.82
N THR A 153 -13.33 -1.57 -1.73
CA THR A 153 -13.00 -2.90 -2.30
C THR A 153 -11.59 -2.98 -2.91
N PRO A 154 -11.13 -2.02 -3.73
CA PRO A 154 -9.76 -2.01 -4.27
C PRO A 154 -8.67 -1.94 -3.18
N TYR A 155 -8.96 -1.33 -2.03
CA TYR A 155 -8.02 -1.26 -0.91
C TYR A 155 -7.95 -2.60 -0.16
N LEU A 156 -9.09 -3.25 0.06
CA LEU A 156 -9.17 -4.61 0.63
C LEU A 156 -8.43 -5.63 -0.24
N GLN A 157 -8.50 -5.47 -1.57
CA GLN A 157 -7.84 -6.32 -2.56
C GLN A 157 -6.39 -5.93 -2.87
N GLY A 158 -5.90 -4.83 -2.27
CA GLY A 158 -4.51 -4.38 -2.40
C GLY A 158 -4.15 -3.75 -3.75
N THR A 159 -5.13 -3.49 -4.63
CA THR A 159 -4.90 -2.75 -5.88
C THR A 159 -4.80 -1.25 -5.65
N LYS A 160 -5.30 -0.76 -4.50
CA LYS A 160 -5.05 0.57 -3.95
C LYS A 160 -4.50 0.47 -2.52
N THR A 161 -3.79 1.49 -2.08
CA THR A 161 -3.23 1.58 -0.73
C THR A 161 -3.46 2.96 -0.13
N LEU A 162 -3.53 3.01 1.20
CA LEU A 162 -3.51 4.27 1.96
C LEU A 162 -2.08 4.54 2.43
N LYS A 163 -1.66 5.80 2.35
CA LYS A 163 -0.38 6.24 2.92
C LYS A 163 -0.56 6.41 4.44
N PRO A 164 0.27 5.78 5.30
CA PRO A 164 0.09 5.84 6.75
C PRO A 164 0.20 7.26 7.30
N TYR A 165 -0.40 7.55 8.45
CA TYR A 165 -0.22 8.85 9.12
C TYR A 165 1.26 9.11 9.41
N GLY A 166 1.69 10.36 9.19
CA GLY A 166 3.11 10.73 9.27
C GLY A 166 3.95 10.23 8.09
N TYR A 167 3.33 9.64 7.06
CA TYR A 167 4.04 9.37 5.81
C TYR A 167 4.50 10.70 5.22
N VAL A 168 5.80 10.91 5.30
CA VAL A 168 6.49 11.90 4.50
C VAL A 168 6.65 11.26 3.14
N GLU A 169 5.92 11.78 2.15
CA GLU A 169 6.27 11.48 0.77
C GLU A 169 7.73 11.85 0.64
N GLN A 170 8.58 10.86 0.37
CA GLN A 170 9.87 11.17 -0.21
C GLN A 170 9.50 11.94 -1.47
N LYS A 171 9.54 13.28 -1.39
CA LYS A 171 9.68 14.15 -2.54
C LYS A 171 10.70 13.37 -3.38
N PRO A 172 10.40 12.98 -4.63
CA PRO A 172 11.47 12.47 -5.47
C PRO A 172 12.54 13.51 -5.28
N THR A 173 13.66 13.13 -4.64
CA THR A 173 14.80 14.01 -4.56
C THR A 173 14.92 14.42 -6.00
N SER A 174 14.67 15.71 -6.29
CA SER A 174 15.08 16.23 -7.57
C SER A 174 16.46 15.66 -7.75
N SER A 175 16.73 15.09 -8.90
CA SER A 175 18.01 14.56 -9.32
C SER A 175 19.19 15.55 -9.14
N LEU A 176 18.94 16.70 -8.51
CA LEU A 176 19.84 17.74 -8.07
C LEU A 176 20.40 17.53 -6.64
N ASP A 177 19.75 16.80 -5.73
CA ASP A 177 20.19 16.74 -4.31
C ASP A 177 20.82 15.41 -3.88
N LYS A 178 20.91 14.41 -4.76
CA LYS A 178 21.81 13.27 -4.54
C LYS A 178 23.05 13.46 -5.40
N GLU A 179 24.08 14.01 -4.78
CA GLU A 179 25.42 13.95 -5.34
C GLU A 179 25.85 12.47 -5.38
N PHE A 180 25.87 11.87 -6.57
CA PHE A 180 26.28 10.47 -6.73
C PHE A 180 27.79 10.35 -6.49
N LYS A 181 28.19 9.27 -5.84
CA LYS A 181 29.60 8.97 -5.56
C LYS A 181 30.15 8.04 -6.63
N ILE A 182 31.43 8.19 -6.94
CA ILE A 182 32.18 7.18 -7.69
C ILE A 182 32.05 5.87 -6.92
N GLY A 183 31.50 4.83 -7.54
CA GLY A 183 31.09 3.63 -6.80
C GLY A 183 29.62 3.28 -6.94
N ASP A 184 28.75 4.28 -7.02
CA ASP A 184 27.31 4.09 -6.93
C ASP A 184 26.77 3.35 -8.16
N VAL A 185 25.85 2.42 -7.92
CA VAL A 185 25.12 1.74 -8.99
C VAL A 185 23.84 2.51 -9.28
N VAL A 186 23.67 2.89 -10.55
CA VAL A 186 22.56 3.72 -11.02
C VAL A 186 21.80 3.05 -12.16
N ILE A 187 20.55 3.44 -12.35
CA ILE A 187 19.82 3.24 -13.59
C ILE A 187 19.89 4.54 -14.39
N PHE A 188 20.25 4.41 -15.67
CA PHE A 188 20.37 5.51 -16.63
C PHE A 188 19.36 5.36 -17.76
N ASN A 189 18.70 6.48 -18.06
CA ASN A 189 17.75 6.65 -19.16
C ASN A 189 18.04 7.99 -19.86
N GLY A 190 18.85 7.98 -20.91
CA GLY A 190 19.23 9.22 -21.59
C GLY A 190 20.33 9.02 -22.61
N THR A 191 20.97 10.13 -22.99
CA THR A 191 22.03 10.16 -24.01
C THR A 191 23.42 10.14 -23.37
N LEU A 192 24.30 9.28 -23.86
CA LEU A 192 25.72 9.27 -23.50
C LEU A 192 26.45 10.39 -24.24
N TYR A 193 27.36 11.06 -23.56
CA TYR A 193 28.19 12.13 -24.13
C TYR A 193 29.66 11.77 -24.03
N ARG A 194 30.45 12.21 -25.00
CA ARG A 194 31.90 11.99 -25.00
C ARG A 194 32.60 12.71 -23.84
N ASP A 195 32.08 13.86 -23.43
CA ASP A 195 32.62 14.65 -22.33
C ASP A 195 31.57 15.16 -21.35
N SER A 196 32.04 15.69 -20.20
CA SER A 196 31.20 16.20 -19.13
C SER A 196 30.52 17.53 -19.45
N TYR A 197 30.92 18.23 -20.50
CA TYR A 197 30.33 19.51 -20.88
C TYR A 197 29.13 19.34 -21.80
N GLY A 198 28.95 18.15 -22.36
CA GLY A 198 27.83 17.78 -23.22
C GLY A 198 28.17 17.78 -24.71
N ASN A 199 29.46 17.74 -25.07
CA ASN A 199 29.86 17.59 -26.47
C ASN A 199 29.91 16.12 -26.88
N GLY A 200 29.71 15.87 -28.17
CA GLY A 200 29.78 14.53 -28.74
C GLY A 200 28.68 13.63 -28.21
N ALA A 201 27.43 14.06 -28.38
CA ALA A 201 26.26 13.24 -28.10
C ALA A 201 26.35 11.92 -28.89
N GLY A 202 26.27 10.81 -28.17
CA GLY A 202 26.35 9.45 -28.71
C GLY A 202 25.03 8.72 -28.60
N GLN A 203 25.10 7.41 -28.36
CA GLN A 203 23.91 6.56 -28.27
C GLN A 203 23.11 6.84 -27.00
N SER A 204 21.79 6.85 -27.14
CA SER A 204 20.88 6.84 -25.99
C SER A 204 20.71 5.42 -25.45
N ARG A 205 20.49 5.32 -24.14
CA ARG A 205 20.22 4.08 -23.42
C ARG A 205 18.94 4.22 -22.61
N THR A 206 18.21 3.12 -22.48
CA THR A 206 17.01 3.03 -21.65
C THR A 206 17.19 1.88 -20.66
N ASN A 207 16.90 2.15 -19.38
CA ASN A 207 17.02 1.24 -18.24
C ASN A 207 18.41 0.63 -18.08
N TYR A 208 19.45 1.35 -18.48
CA TYR A 208 20.81 0.86 -18.40
C TYR A 208 21.31 0.90 -16.95
N LYS A 209 21.71 -0.25 -16.41
CA LYS A 209 22.22 -0.36 -15.04
C LYS A 209 23.74 -0.37 -15.05
N GLY A 210 24.35 0.74 -14.67
CA GLY A 210 25.81 0.90 -14.66
C GLY A 210 26.32 1.51 -13.36
N LYS A 211 27.64 1.63 -13.25
CA LYS A 211 28.32 2.21 -12.09
C LYS A 211 28.86 3.59 -12.42
N ILE A 212 28.79 4.52 -11.46
CA ILE A 212 29.45 5.82 -11.61
C ILE A 212 30.96 5.61 -11.50
N THR A 213 31.69 5.92 -12.56
CA THR A 213 33.15 5.74 -12.63
C THR A 213 33.91 7.05 -12.49
N HIS A 214 33.36 8.14 -13.01
CA HIS A 214 33.95 9.48 -12.92
C HIS A 214 32.89 10.52 -12.58
N LYS A 215 33.36 11.63 -12.03
CA LYS A 215 32.53 12.75 -11.61
C LYS A 215 33.23 14.07 -11.89
N ASN A 216 32.53 15.00 -12.52
CA ASN A 216 32.96 16.37 -12.75
C ASN A 216 31.74 17.29 -12.59
N THR A 217 31.57 17.83 -11.39
CA THR A 217 30.42 18.66 -11.02
C THR A 217 30.37 20.02 -11.72
N ASN A 218 31.45 20.42 -12.38
CA ASN A 218 31.52 21.66 -13.15
C ASN A 218 30.93 21.51 -14.56
N GLY A 219 30.66 20.28 -15.01
CA GLY A 219 30.10 19.97 -16.32
C GLY A 219 28.57 19.84 -16.32
N SER A 220 27.93 20.09 -17.48
CA SER A 220 26.48 19.91 -17.67
C SER A 220 26.03 18.44 -17.68
N LYS A 221 26.99 17.51 -17.78
CA LYS A 221 26.86 16.06 -17.73
C LYS A 221 27.82 15.54 -16.65
N PRO A 222 27.46 15.67 -15.36
CA PRO A 222 28.43 15.62 -14.28
C PRO A 222 28.95 14.23 -13.93
N TYR A 223 28.39 13.16 -14.49
CA TYR A 223 28.71 11.79 -14.13
C TYR A 223 29.07 10.95 -15.35
N HIS A 224 30.03 10.04 -15.20
CA HIS A 224 30.36 9.04 -16.21
C HIS A 224 29.88 7.65 -15.75
N ILE A 225 29.29 6.89 -16.66
CA ILE A 225 28.78 5.54 -16.37
C ILE A 225 29.66 4.50 -17.04
N ASP A 226 30.16 3.56 -16.23
CA ASP A 226 31.07 2.49 -16.62
C ASP A 226 32.20 3.06 -17.51
N ASP A 227 32.49 2.44 -18.64
CA ASP A 227 33.42 2.96 -19.67
C ASP A 227 32.66 3.48 -20.91
N LEU A 228 31.40 3.92 -20.74
CA LEU A 228 30.52 4.26 -21.86
C LEU A 228 30.47 5.74 -22.22
N GLY A 229 30.35 6.62 -21.22
CA GLY A 229 30.22 8.05 -21.48
C GLY A 229 29.61 8.84 -20.32
N TRP A 230 29.62 10.16 -20.49
CA TRP A 230 29.09 11.14 -19.55
C TRP A 230 27.58 11.32 -19.72
N VAL A 231 26.87 11.58 -18.63
CA VAL A 231 25.40 11.63 -18.58
C VAL A 231 24.91 12.79 -17.73
N SER A 232 23.67 13.21 -18.00
CA SER A 232 22.97 14.20 -17.18
C SER A 232 22.63 13.61 -15.81
N ALA A 233 22.72 14.43 -14.76
CA ALA A 233 22.24 14.06 -13.43
C ALA A 233 20.74 13.71 -13.45
N ASN A 234 19.96 14.34 -14.33
CA ASN A 234 18.52 14.10 -14.45
C ASN A 234 18.18 12.76 -15.11
N ASP A 235 19.12 12.18 -15.84
CA ASP A 235 18.92 10.94 -16.58
C ASP A 235 19.31 9.71 -15.75
N ILE A 236 19.90 9.93 -14.56
CA ILE A 236 20.35 8.88 -13.64
C ILE A 236 19.50 8.82 -12.38
N LYS A 237 19.26 7.60 -11.91
CA LYS A 237 18.54 7.32 -10.66
C LYS A 237 19.34 6.33 -9.82
N ALA A 238 19.49 6.63 -8.53
CA ALA A 238 20.12 5.70 -7.59
C ALA A 238 19.31 4.40 -7.57
N ILE A 239 19.99 3.27 -7.72
CA ILE A 239 19.39 2.01 -7.27
C ILE A 239 19.53 2.02 -5.75
N THR A 240 18.46 2.39 -5.04
CA THR A 240 18.39 2.17 -3.60
C THR A 240 18.36 0.66 -3.39
N VAL A 241 19.53 0.06 -3.17
CA VAL A 241 19.61 -1.31 -2.65
C VAL A 241 19.00 -1.25 -1.27
N ASN A 242 17.77 -1.76 -1.17
CA ASN A 242 17.20 -2.14 0.11
C ASN A 242 18.23 -3.06 0.79
N PRO A 243 18.64 -2.82 2.05
CA PRO A 243 19.67 -3.62 2.71
C PRO A 243 19.30 -5.11 2.83
N ASN A 244 18.03 -5.44 2.64
CA ASN A 244 17.54 -6.82 2.54
C ASN A 244 17.48 -7.35 1.10
N GLU A 245 17.93 -6.60 0.09
CA GLU A 245 17.92 -6.97 -1.32
C GLU A 245 19.34 -7.02 -1.90
N ILE A 246 19.76 -8.20 -2.31
CA ILE A 246 21.05 -8.45 -2.97
C ILE A 246 20.81 -8.64 -4.46
N ILE A 247 21.54 -7.91 -5.30
CA ILE A 247 21.56 -8.20 -6.73
C ILE A 247 22.62 -9.28 -6.99
N TYR A 248 22.17 -10.47 -7.37
CA TYR A 248 23.03 -11.59 -7.71
C TYR A 248 23.16 -11.74 -9.23
N THR A 249 24.39 -11.77 -9.74
CA THR A 249 24.66 -12.07 -11.16
C THR A 249 24.85 -13.57 -11.33
N VAL A 250 23.96 -14.20 -12.11
CA VAL A 250 23.98 -15.63 -12.43
C VAL A 250 25.30 -16.00 -13.12
N LYS A 251 25.96 -17.04 -12.62
CA LYS A 251 27.18 -17.61 -13.18
C LYS A 251 26.88 -18.85 -14.01
N LYS A 252 27.86 -19.26 -14.82
CA LYS A 252 27.79 -20.52 -15.57
C LYS A 252 27.59 -21.69 -14.58
N SER A 253 26.57 -22.50 -14.83
CA SER A 253 26.14 -23.64 -14.00
C SER A 253 25.41 -23.32 -12.69
N ASP A 254 24.99 -22.07 -12.46
CA ASP A 254 24.12 -21.76 -11.33
C ASP A 254 22.72 -22.37 -11.48
N THR A 255 22.10 -22.69 -10.34
CA THR A 255 20.67 -23.01 -10.24
C THR A 255 20.00 -22.09 -9.21
N LEU A 256 18.70 -21.82 -9.37
CA LEU A 256 17.96 -21.02 -8.39
C LEU A 256 18.04 -21.64 -6.98
N SER A 257 18.07 -22.97 -6.88
CA SER A 257 18.21 -23.69 -5.61
C SER A 257 19.56 -23.44 -4.93
N ALA A 258 20.67 -23.51 -5.68
CA ALA A 258 22.00 -23.24 -5.13
C ALA A 258 22.15 -21.77 -4.68
N ILE A 259 21.57 -20.84 -5.45
CA ILE A 259 21.51 -19.43 -5.09
C ILE A 259 20.66 -19.24 -3.82
N ALA A 260 19.48 -19.86 -3.76
CA ALA A 260 18.58 -19.77 -2.61
C ALA A 260 19.25 -20.24 -1.31
N GLN A 261 19.89 -21.41 -1.34
CA GLN A 261 20.61 -21.98 -0.21
C GLN A 261 21.72 -21.04 0.28
N LYS A 262 22.49 -20.46 -0.65
CA LYS A 262 23.57 -19.53 -0.33
C LYS A 262 23.09 -18.27 0.39
N TYR A 263 21.88 -17.80 0.09
CA TYR A 263 21.34 -16.55 0.64
C TYR A 263 20.26 -16.76 1.71
N GLY A 264 20.05 -18.00 2.18
CA GLY A 264 19.09 -18.30 3.25
C GLY A 264 17.64 -18.07 2.85
N THR A 265 17.29 -18.32 1.59
CA THR A 265 15.93 -18.14 1.05
C THR A 265 15.48 -19.37 0.27
N THR A 266 14.32 -19.31 -0.41
CA THR A 266 13.82 -20.40 -1.27
C THR A 266 13.89 -20.03 -2.74
N TRP A 267 14.09 -21.03 -3.61
CA TRP A 267 14.16 -20.80 -5.05
C TRP A 267 12.83 -20.27 -5.61
N GLN A 268 11.70 -20.63 -4.99
CA GLN A 268 10.38 -20.10 -5.33
C GLN A 268 10.26 -18.61 -5.03
N LYS A 269 10.81 -18.15 -3.90
CA LYS A 269 10.85 -16.72 -3.56
C LYS A 269 11.69 -15.95 -4.57
N ILE A 270 12.90 -16.45 -4.89
CA ILE A 270 13.74 -15.87 -5.94
C ILE A 270 13.03 -15.85 -7.29
N TYR A 271 12.38 -16.95 -7.68
CA TYR A 271 11.66 -17.01 -8.95
C TYR A 271 10.51 -16.01 -9.00
N ASN A 272 9.67 -15.94 -7.97
CA ASN A 272 8.53 -15.03 -7.92
C ASN A 272 8.98 -13.55 -7.95
N ASP A 273 10.06 -13.22 -7.24
CA ASP A 273 10.64 -11.87 -7.23
C ASP A 273 11.27 -11.49 -8.58
N ASN A 274 11.65 -12.47 -9.41
CA ASN A 274 12.37 -12.27 -10.67
C ASN A 274 11.64 -12.84 -11.90
N LYS A 275 10.33 -13.08 -11.80
CA LYS A 275 9.56 -13.78 -12.84
C LYS A 275 9.61 -13.05 -14.18
N SER A 276 9.67 -11.71 -14.17
CA SER A 276 9.82 -10.88 -15.37
C SER A 276 11.20 -11.00 -16.04
N ILE A 277 12.23 -11.47 -15.32
CA ILE A 277 13.61 -11.64 -15.81
C ILE A 277 13.86 -13.08 -16.25
N ILE A 278 13.35 -14.04 -15.49
CA ILE A 278 13.54 -15.48 -15.73
C ILE A 278 12.58 -16.00 -16.80
N GLY A 279 11.39 -15.39 -16.91
CA GLY A 279 10.32 -15.85 -17.79
C GLY A 279 9.55 -17.03 -17.20
N ASN A 280 8.84 -17.77 -18.04
CA ASN A 280 7.88 -18.79 -17.60
C ASN A 280 8.53 -20.08 -17.06
N ASN A 281 9.82 -20.30 -17.32
CA ASN A 281 10.53 -21.50 -16.91
C ASN A 281 11.59 -21.17 -15.84
N PRO A 282 11.38 -21.55 -14.57
CA PRO A 282 12.31 -21.25 -13.47
C PRO A 282 13.69 -21.90 -13.66
N ASN A 283 13.81 -22.93 -14.49
CA ASN A 283 15.08 -23.63 -14.74
C ASN A 283 15.95 -22.95 -15.79
N LEU A 284 15.43 -21.93 -16.50
CA LEU A 284 16.15 -21.25 -17.60
C LEU A 284 16.81 -19.95 -17.17
N ILE A 285 17.60 -19.99 -16.09
CA ILE A 285 18.48 -18.87 -15.77
C ILE A 285 19.73 -18.88 -16.65
N LYS A 286 20.15 -17.71 -17.12
CA LYS A 286 21.27 -17.53 -18.06
C LYS A 286 22.42 -16.79 -17.37
N PRO A 287 23.68 -17.18 -17.60
CA PRO A 287 24.83 -16.43 -17.10
C PRO A 287 24.76 -14.96 -17.48
N GLY A 288 25.06 -14.07 -16.53
CA GLY A 288 24.94 -12.63 -16.68
C GLY A 288 23.56 -12.05 -16.33
N GLN A 289 22.52 -12.87 -16.14
CA GLN A 289 21.25 -12.39 -15.60
C GLN A 289 21.43 -11.85 -14.17
N ARG A 290 20.80 -10.72 -13.89
CA ARG A 290 20.85 -10.06 -12.57
C ARG A 290 19.53 -10.31 -11.85
N LEU A 291 19.57 -11.13 -10.80
CA LEU A 291 18.41 -11.48 -9.98
C LEU A 291 18.41 -10.69 -8.69
N VAL A 292 17.25 -10.24 -8.26
CA VAL A 292 17.01 -9.62 -6.94
C VAL A 292 16.76 -10.74 -5.93
N ILE A 293 17.61 -10.83 -4.92
CA ILE A 293 17.52 -11.80 -3.84
C ILE A 293 17.11 -11.06 -2.57
N LYS A 294 15.88 -11.26 -2.12
CA LYS A 294 15.40 -10.69 -0.86
C LYS A 294 15.73 -11.64 0.30
N ARG A 295 16.59 -11.20 1.21
CA ARG A 295 16.86 -11.84 2.50
C ARG A 295 15.60 -11.72 3.36
#